data_AF-A0A6L2MPI7-F1
#
_entry.id   AF-A0A6L2MPI7-F1
#
_cell.length_a   1.000
_cell.length_b   1.000
_cell.length_c   1.000
_cell.angle_alpha   90.00
_cell.angle_beta   90.00
_cell.angle_gamma   90.00
#
_symmetry.space_group_name_H-M   'P 1'
#
loop_
_entity.id
_entity.type
_entity.pdbx_description
1 polymer ?
#
loop_
_entity_poly.entity_id
_entity_poly.type
_entity_poly.pdbx_seq_one_letter_code
_entity_poly.pdbx_strand_id
1 'polypeptide(L)'
;MPRGGVEQKNYGLLCSKVANLVLPNILDRWCWSLEGSQEFSVKSSRILIDNTILPKAEVPTRWLRVVPIKVNVHAWRVCLNKLPTRANISFRGIDIPSIACPLCNSAVESSFHIFSLVPWLAKFGENF
;
A
#
# COMPACT_ATOMS: atom_id res chain seq x y z
N MET A 1 -13.09 7.97 -48.10
CA MET A 1 -12.07 6.96 -48.51
C MET A 1 -10.69 7.54 -48.27
N PRO A 2 -9.67 6.73 -47.90
CA PRO A 2 -8.32 7.22 -47.61
C PRO A 2 -7.72 7.93 -48.83
N ARG A 3 -6.94 9.00 -48.62
CA ARG A 3 -6.50 9.89 -49.71
C ARG A 3 -5.19 9.45 -50.39
N GLY A 4 -4.73 8.23 -50.13
CA GLY A 4 -3.48 7.66 -50.64
C GLY A 4 -2.32 7.66 -49.62
N GLY A 5 -1.14 7.25 -50.06
CA GLY A 5 0.09 7.29 -49.25
C GLY A 5 0.01 6.46 -47.96
N VAL A 6 0.36 7.09 -46.82
CA VAL A 6 0.40 6.45 -45.50
C VAL A 6 -1.00 6.05 -45.01
N GLU A 7 -2.03 6.86 -45.30
CA GLU A 7 -3.41 6.54 -44.91
C GLU A 7 -3.91 5.26 -45.59
N GLN A 8 -3.56 5.07 -46.87
CA GLN A 8 -3.94 3.86 -47.61
C GLN A 8 -3.26 2.61 -47.04
N LYS A 9 -1.99 2.72 -46.63
CA LYS A 9 -1.26 1.64 -45.97
C LYS A 9 -1.87 1.30 -44.59
N ASN A 10 -2.19 2.31 -43.78
CA ASN A 10 -2.83 2.12 -42.48
C ASN A 10 -4.22 1.50 -42.60
N TYR A 11 -5.01 1.95 -43.57
CA TYR A 11 -6.32 1.37 -43.87
C TYR A 11 -6.19 -0.09 -44.31
N GLY A 12 -5.25 -0.41 -45.20
CA GLY A 12 -4.97 -1.79 -45.61
C GLY A 12 -4.56 -2.69 -44.43
N LEU A 13 -3.73 -2.17 -43.51
CA LEU A 13 -3.33 -2.88 -42.29
C LEU A 13 -4.49 -3.08 -41.31
N LEU A 14 -5.39 -2.09 -41.18
CA LEU A 14 -6.59 -2.24 -40.36
C LEU A 14 -7.51 -3.30 -40.94
N CYS A 15 -7.79 -3.24 -42.24
CA CYS A 15 -8.60 -4.23 -42.93
C CYS A 15 -8.03 -5.64 -42.78
N SER A 16 -6.71 -5.82 -42.90
CA SER A 16 -6.09 -7.15 -42.71
C SER A 16 -6.19 -7.67 -41.28
N LYS A 17 -6.11 -6.77 -40.27
CA LYS A 17 -6.30 -7.13 -38.86
C LYS A 17 -7.75 -7.50 -38.51
N VAL A 18 -8.72 -6.89 -39.19
CA VAL A 18 -10.16 -7.11 -38.94
C VAL A 18 -10.76 -8.21 -39.80
N ALA A 19 -10.14 -8.56 -40.94
CA ALA A 19 -10.68 -9.50 -41.92
C ALA A 19 -11.10 -10.87 -41.35
N ASN A 20 -10.44 -11.33 -40.28
CA ASN A 20 -10.71 -12.63 -39.66
C ASN A 20 -11.43 -12.52 -38.30
N LEU A 21 -11.85 -11.31 -37.88
CA LEU A 21 -12.58 -11.13 -36.62
C LEU A 21 -14.03 -11.53 -36.81
N VAL A 22 -14.40 -12.68 -36.24
CA VAL A 22 -15.80 -13.08 -36.09
C VAL A 22 -16.29 -12.54 -34.75
N LEU A 23 -17.07 -11.46 -34.79
CA LEU A 23 -17.70 -10.92 -33.58
C LEU A 23 -18.93 -11.78 -33.23
N PRO A 24 -19.07 -12.22 -31.98
CA PRO A 24 -20.29 -12.87 -31.53
C PRO A 24 -21.46 -11.87 -31.60
N ASN A 25 -22.64 -12.35 -31.99
CA ASN A 25 -23.88 -11.55 -31.97
C ASN A 25 -24.39 -11.42 -30.53
N ILE A 26 -23.66 -10.66 -29.73
CA ILE A 26 -23.95 -10.37 -28.33
C ILE A 26 -23.88 -8.85 -28.11
N LEU A 27 -24.59 -8.36 -27.09
CA LEU A 27 -24.44 -6.98 -26.67
C LEU A 27 -23.05 -6.75 -26.10
N ASP A 28 -22.47 -5.59 -26.39
CA ASP A 28 -21.24 -5.15 -25.77
C ASP A 28 -21.41 -5.11 -24.25
N ARG A 29 -20.41 -5.62 -23.54
CA ARG A 29 -20.39 -5.65 -22.08
C ARG A 29 -19.06 -5.15 -21.55
N TRP A 30 -19.12 -4.46 -20.41
CA TRP A 30 -17.92 -4.12 -19.65
C TRP A 30 -17.37 -5.41 -19.02
N CYS A 31 -16.14 -5.76 -19.37
CA CYS A 31 -15.43 -6.90 -18.78
C CYS A 31 -14.32 -6.39 -17.88
N TRP A 32 -14.24 -6.96 -16.68
CA TRP A 32 -13.13 -6.72 -15.77
C TRP A 32 -11.97 -7.66 -16.07
N SER A 33 -10.80 -7.13 -16.43
CA SER A 33 -9.65 -7.94 -16.88
C SER A 33 -8.74 -8.46 -15.77
N LEU A 34 -8.98 -8.08 -14.50
CA LEU A 34 -8.11 -8.49 -13.39
C LEU A 34 -8.30 -9.94 -12.96
N GLU A 35 -9.45 -10.55 -13.28
CA GLU A 35 -9.80 -11.90 -12.85
C GLU A 35 -10.50 -12.66 -13.99
N GLY A 36 -10.38 -13.99 -14.00
CA GLY A 36 -10.94 -14.83 -15.06
C GLY A 36 -12.47 -14.82 -15.14
N SER A 37 -13.16 -14.32 -14.11
CA SER A 37 -14.63 -14.19 -14.08
C SER A 37 -15.16 -13.13 -15.04
N GLN A 38 -14.31 -12.19 -15.49
CA GLN A 38 -14.72 -11.02 -16.28
C GLN A 38 -15.68 -10.06 -15.56
N GLU A 39 -15.94 -10.28 -14.27
CA GLU A 39 -16.83 -9.47 -13.43
C GLU A 39 -16.03 -8.55 -12.51
N PHE A 40 -16.59 -7.36 -12.24
CA PHE A 40 -15.99 -6.44 -11.30
C PHE A 40 -16.06 -7.00 -9.87
N SER A 41 -14.94 -6.90 -9.15
CA SER A 41 -14.87 -7.31 -7.75
C SER A 41 -14.05 -6.31 -6.95
N VAL A 42 -14.65 -5.74 -5.91
CA VAL A 42 -13.95 -4.86 -4.97
C VAL A 42 -12.74 -5.57 -4.36
N LYS A 43 -12.82 -6.89 -4.15
CA LYS A 43 -11.72 -7.71 -3.63
C LYS A 43 -10.53 -7.70 -4.59
N SER A 44 -10.74 -7.95 -5.89
CA SER A 44 -9.64 -8.00 -6.87
C SER A 44 -9.03 -6.62 -7.10
N SER A 45 -9.85 -5.57 -7.18
CA SER A 45 -9.38 -4.19 -7.23
C SER A 45 -8.54 -3.83 -6.01
N ARG A 46 -9.00 -4.19 -4.80
CA ARG A 46 -8.29 -3.89 -3.56
C ARG A 46 -6.93 -4.58 -3.49
N ILE A 47 -6.88 -5.86 -3.84
CA ILE A 47 -5.61 -6.62 -3.88
C ILE A 47 -4.61 -5.98 -4.84
N LEU A 48 -5.06 -5.57 -6.03
CA LEU A 48 -4.18 -4.88 -7.00
C LEU A 48 -3.61 -3.57 -6.43
N ILE A 49 -4.49 -2.74 -5.87
CA ILE A 49 -4.12 -1.46 -5.26
C ILE A 49 -3.13 -1.69 -4.12
N ASP A 50 -3.42 -2.63 -3.22
CA ASP A 50 -2.57 -2.93 -2.07
C ASP A 50 -1.19 -3.44 -2.52
N ASN A 51 -1.14 -4.33 -3.52
CA ASN A 51 0.12 -4.84 -4.06
C ASN A 51 0.97 -3.79 -4.79
N THR A 52 0.34 -2.72 -5.30
CA THR A 52 1.02 -1.68 -6.08
C THR A 52 1.45 -0.50 -5.20
N ILE A 53 0.63 -0.14 -4.21
CA ILE A 53 0.81 1.08 -3.42
C ILE A 53 1.41 0.79 -2.05
N LEU A 54 1.01 -0.32 -1.39
CA LEU A 54 1.44 -0.57 -0.03
C LEU A 54 2.84 -1.23 -0.04
N PRO A 55 3.78 -0.74 0.77
CA PRO A 55 5.03 -1.46 0.97
C PRO A 55 4.70 -2.84 1.55
N LYS A 56 5.26 -3.89 0.93
CA LYS A 56 5.17 -5.25 1.49
C LYS A 56 5.91 -5.23 2.83
N ALA A 57 5.16 -5.24 3.92
CA ALA A 57 5.76 -5.45 5.23
C ALA A 57 6.33 -6.87 5.23
N GLU A 58 7.62 -7.01 5.50
CA GLU A 58 8.26 -8.33 5.66
C GLU A 58 7.60 -9.15 6.76
N VAL A 59 7.02 -8.45 7.75
CA VAL A 59 6.40 -9.04 8.92
C VAL A 59 4.91 -8.66 8.97
N PRO A 60 3.98 -9.63 8.90
CA PRO A 60 2.55 -9.35 8.98
C PRO A 60 2.16 -8.82 10.36
N THR A 61 1.26 -7.82 10.39
CA THR A 61 0.74 -7.29 11.65
C THR A 61 -0.18 -8.29 12.33
N ARG A 62 0.27 -8.90 13.43
CA ARG A 62 -0.52 -9.77 14.32
C ARG A 62 -1.28 -8.95 15.39
N TRP A 63 -2.59 -9.15 15.46
CA TRP A 63 -3.46 -8.52 16.46
C TRP A 63 -3.68 -9.47 17.64
N LEU A 64 -3.38 -9.03 18.87
CA LEU A 64 -3.68 -9.83 20.07
C LEU A 64 -5.16 -9.65 20.46
N ARG A 65 -5.94 -10.73 20.41
CA ARG A 65 -7.39 -10.71 20.74
C ARG A 65 -7.66 -10.45 22.22
N VAL A 66 -6.68 -10.66 23.09
CA VAL A 66 -6.79 -10.53 24.55
C VAL A 66 -6.65 -9.10 25.05
N VAL A 67 -6.24 -8.15 24.21
CA VAL A 67 -6.10 -6.74 24.58
C VAL A 67 -7.12 -5.86 23.85
N PRO A 68 -7.52 -4.72 24.44
CA PRO A 68 -8.33 -3.74 23.74
C PRO A 68 -7.69 -3.30 22.43
N ILE A 69 -8.50 -3.03 21.40
CA ILE A 69 -8.03 -2.63 20.07
C ILE A 69 -7.06 -1.43 20.10
N LYS A 70 -7.30 -0.47 20.99
CA LYS A 70 -6.44 0.71 21.17
C LYS A 70 -5.01 0.34 21.56
N VAL A 71 -4.83 -0.71 22.37
CA VAL A 71 -3.52 -1.21 22.80
C VAL A 71 -2.79 -1.82 21.61
N ASN A 72 -3.47 -2.64 20.80
CA ASN A 72 -2.87 -3.20 19.59
C ASN A 72 -2.47 -2.09 18.59
N VAL A 73 -3.33 -1.09 18.36
CA VAL A 73 -3.02 0.04 17.47
C VAL A 73 -1.81 0.83 17.99
N HIS A 74 -1.71 1.03 19.30
CA HIS A 74 -0.56 1.70 19.91
C HIS A 74 0.73 0.90 19.73
N ALA A 75 0.71 -0.41 20.03
CA ALA A 75 1.84 -1.30 19.82
C ALA A 75 2.29 -1.34 18.35
N TRP A 76 1.34 -1.46 17.42
CA TRP A 76 1.61 -1.38 15.99
C TRP A 76 2.30 -0.07 15.58
N ARG A 77 1.85 1.07 16.10
CA ARG A 77 2.50 2.37 15.87
C ARG A 77 3.92 2.44 16.46
N VAL A 78 4.15 1.83 17.63
CA VAL A 78 5.48 1.74 18.24
C VAL A 78 6.41 0.92 17.37
N CYS A 79 6.00 -0.29 16.94
CA CYS A 79 6.80 -1.18 16.11
C CYS A 79 7.18 -0.56 14.76
N LEU A 80 6.29 0.23 14.16
CA LEU A 80 6.58 0.94 12.91
C LEU A 80 7.32 2.27 13.10
N ASN A 81 7.69 2.62 14.34
CA ASN A 81 8.23 3.91 14.73
C ASN A 81 7.39 5.09 14.17
N LYS A 82 6.06 5.02 14.33
CA LYS A 82 5.09 6.01 13.84
C LYS A 82 4.43 6.82 14.95
N LEU A 83 4.94 6.74 16.18
CA LEU A 83 4.51 7.66 17.24
C LEU A 83 5.01 9.09 16.96
N PRO A 84 4.30 10.12 17.44
CA PRO A 84 4.71 11.52 17.27
C PRO A 84 5.83 11.90 18.25
N THR A 85 6.94 11.17 18.23
CA THR A 85 8.11 11.50 19.05
C THR A 85 8.84 12.69 18.44
N ARG A 86 9.63 13.43 19.23
CA ARG A 86 10.40 14.58 18.73
C ARG A 86 11.31 14.20 17.57
N ALA A 87 11.94 13.02 17.61
CA ALA A 87 12.73 12.51 16.49
C ALA A 87 11.89 12.36 15.21
N ASN A 88 10.69 11.78 15.30
CA ASN A 88 9.80 11.57 14.16
C ASN A 88 9.18 12.88 13.64
N ILE A 89 8.95 13.85 14.53
CA ILE A 89 8.49 15.21 14.18
C ILE A 89 9.57 15.92 13.37
N SER A 90 10.80 15.95 13.88
CA SER A 90 11.95 16.53 13.19
C SER A 90 12.24 15.85 11.84
N PHE A 91 12.15 14.51 11.77
CA PHE A 91 12.32 13.76 10.51
C PHE A 91 11.29 14.13 9.44
N ARG A 92 10.10 14.62 9.84
CA ARG A 92 9.07 15.11 8.91
C ARG A 92 9.28 16.57 8.48
N GLY A 93 10.38 17.19 8.89
CA GLY A 93 10.70 18.58 8.55
C GLY A 93 9.94 19.62 9.38
N ILE A 94 9.33 19.21 10.50
CA ILE A 94 8.73 20.16 11.44
C ILE A 94 9.85 20.70 12.33
N ASP A 95 10.04 22.01 12.31
CA ASP A 95 11.05 22.69 13.13
C ASP A 95 10.67 22.61 14.61
N ILE A 96 11.58 22.07 15.41
CA ILE A 96 11.44 21.94 16.86
C ILE A 96 12.75 22.32 17.54
N PRO A 97 12.72 22.98 18.72
CA PRO A 97 13.93 23.50 19.35
C PRO A 97 14.97 22.44 19.73
N SER A 98 14.55 21.18 19.89
CA SER A 98 15.43 20.06 20.23
C SER A 98 14.71 18.74 19.96
N ILE A 99 15.49 17.69 19.69
CA ILE A 99 15.03 16.29 19.60
C ILE A 99 15.30 15.50 20.89
N ALA A 100 15.88 16.13 21.91
CA ALA A 100 16.21 15.49 23.18
C ALA A 100 14.94 15.05 23.92
N CYS A 101 15.03 13.91 24.59
CA CYS A 101 13.98 13.36 25.43
C CYS A 101 13.71 14.30 26.61
N PRO A 102 12.48 14.79 26.80
CA PRO A 102 12.16 15.71 27.90
C PRO A 102 12.23 15.02 29.28
N LEU A 103 12.24 13.68 29.33
CA LEU A 103 12.26 12.92 30.57
C LEU A 103 13.68 12.75 31.14
N CYS A 104 14.67 12.47 30.28
CA CYS A 104 16.04 12.20 30.72
C CYS A 104 17.04 13.28 30.29
N ASN A 105 16.68 14.11 29.30
CA ASN A 105 17.50 15.16 28.70
C ASN A 105 18.89 14.72 28.20
N SER A 106 19.12 13.41 28.03
CA SER A 106 20.43 12.83 27.72
C SER A 106 20.44 11.97 26.45
N ALA A 107 19.26 11.67 25.89
CA ALA A 107 19.11 10.88 24.68
C ALA A 107 18.04 11.47 23.75
N VAL A 108 18.03 11.03 22.49
CA VAL A 108 17.00 11.41 21.51
C VAL A 108 15.66 10.78 21.88
N GLU A 109 14.58 11.55 21.80
CA GLU A 109 13.23 11.06 22.00
C GLU A 109 12.77 10.19 20.81
N SER A 110 13.00 8.89 20.92
CA SER A 110 12.53 7.88 19.96
C SER A 110 11.51 6.94 20.61
N SER A 111 10.69 6.27 19.78
CA SER A 111 9.73 5.28 20.27
C SER A 111 10.45 4.15 21.00
N PHE A 112 11.64 3.77 20.54
CA PHE A 112 12.47 2.83 21.27
C PHE A 112 12.85 3.43 22.63
N HIS A 113 13.52 4.59 22.67
CA HIS A 113 13.95 5.19 23.94
C HIS A 113 12.84 5.35 25.00
N ILE A 114 11.63 5.74 24.61
CA ILE A 114 10.49 5.88 25.53
C ILE A 114 9.98 4.50 26.01
N PHE A 115 9.96 3.50 25.14
CA PHE A 115 9.31 2.22 25.39
C PHE A 115 10.27 1.01 25.51
N SER A 116 11.59 1.21 25.50
CA SER A 116 12.62 0.16 25.69
C SER A 116 12.52 -0.53 27.04
N LEU A 117 11.85 0.09 28.02
CA LEU A 117 11.70 -0.43 29.38
C LEU A 117 10.49 -1.35 29.57
N VAL A 118 9.67 -1.60 28.53
CA VAL A 118 8.47 -2.43 28.69
C VAL A 118 8.75 -3.87 28.22
N PRO A 119 8.85 -4.87 29.13
CA PRO A 119 9.07 -6.27 28.76
C PRO A 119 8.01 -6.84 27.81
N TRP A 120 6.84 -6.18 27.77
CA TRP A 120 5.73 -6.54 26.89
C TRP A 120 6.01 -6.33 25.40
N LEU A 121 6.81 -5.33 25.02
CA LEU A 121 7.11 -5.06 23.60
C LEU A 121 8.09 -6.08 23.01
N ALA A 122 8.97 -6.66 23.83
CA ALA A 122 9.85 -7.77 23.41
C ALA A 122 9.03 -9.04 23.11
N LYS A 123 8.02 -9.37 23.93
CA LYS A 123 7.10 -10.48 23.64
C LYS A 123 6.22 -10.25 22.42
N PHE A 124 5.93 -8.99 22.11
CA PHE A 124 5.38 -8.61 20.83
C PHE A 124 6.43 -8.96 19.76
N GLY A 125 7.58 -8.30 19.72
CA GLY A 125 8.63 -8.46 18.69
C GLY A 125 9.14 -9.89 18.42
N GLU A 126 9.15 -10.79 19.41
CA GLU A 126 9.56 -12.20 19.25
C GLU A 126 8.45 -13.12 18.72
N ASN A 127 7.22 -12.63 18.61
CA ASN A 127 6.06 -13.37 18.09
C ASN A 127 5.45 -12.72 16.82
N PHE A 128 6.23 -11.86 16.15
CA PHE A 128 5.98 -11.32 14.82
C PHE A 128 7.02 -11.84 13.84
#